data_AF-A0A8S3F3C5-F1
#
_entry.id   AF-A0A8S3F3C5-F1
#
_cell.length_a   1.000
_cell.length_b   1.000
_cell.length_c   1.000
_cell.angle_alpha   90.00
_cell.angle_beta   90.00
_cell.angle_gamma   90.00
#
_symmetry.space_group_name_H-M   'P 1'
#
loop_
_entity.id
_entity.type
_entity.pdbx_description
1 polymer ?
#
loop_
_entity_poly.entity_id
_entity_poly.type
_entity_poly.pdbx_seq_one_letter_code
_entity_poly.pdbx_strand_id
1 'polypeptide(L)'
;PFYRIVHLILVPKNNTQVTLEFKNSLDGLEKHTFGPVFGREFLIDALRLQLFIENFNVTSKSGEAVYLNTTCFKPLEPDNNNCAIISLFQYHQNNLTFLLNETYYPTQYLECMQSPLTQQTKSFRRTCMAEYGGPIDPYMVLGAFPTHDNVPDYTKAAALIITITMNNKRHHEELENTLLWEKYFLQYMKTYSSEWFDVKYRAERSIEDEIERESKSDIKTVLISYMIMFLYIAIALGRIRSVKYVLVDMKVSLGIAGVVLVALSVWASIGIFSYMRIPTTLIIFEVIPFLVLAVGVGKLK
;
A
#
# COMPACT_ATOMS: atom_id res chain seq x y z
N PRO A 1 11.44 10.39 -12.92
CA PRO A 1 10.05 10.10 -12.47
C PRO A 1 10.01 10.30 -10.96
N PHE A 2 8.85 10.60 -10.38
CA PHE A 2 8.75 10.71 -8.92
C PHE A 2 9.00 9.33 -8.28
N TYR A 3 9.58 9.31 -7.08
CA TYR A 3 9.94 8.07 -6.37
C TYR A 3 8.71 7.24 -6.00
N ARG A 4 8.91 5.93 -5.79
CA ARG A 4 7.88 5.02 -5.27
C ARG A 4 7.99 4.99 -3.75
N ILE A 5 6.86 4.81 -3.08
CA ILE A 5 6.83 4.87 -1.62
C ILE A 5 6.23 3.60 -1.05
N VAL A 6 6.91 3.07 -0.03
CA VAL A 6 6.41 2.02 0.85
C VAL A 6 6.23 2.64 2.22
N HIS A 7 5.00 2.60 2.72
CA HIS A 7 4.61 3.21 3.99
C HIS A 7 4.16 2.14 4.98
N LEU A 8 4.59 2.28 6.23
CA LEU A 8 4.08 1.56 7.38
C LEU A 8 3.60 2.56 8.43
N ILE A 9 2.41 2.32 8.99
CA ILE A 9 1.85 3.05 10.11
C ILE A 9 1.63 2.04 11.22
N LEU A 10 2.36 2.23 12.32
CA LEU A 10 2.34 1.37 13.49
C LEU A 10 1.52 2.06 14.57
N VAL A 11 0.43 1.41 14.98
CA VAL A 11 -0.49 1.94 16.00
C VAL A 11 -0.39 1.05 17.24
N PRO A 12 -0.03 1.58 18.42
CA PRO A 12 0.03 0.81 19.65
C PRO A 12 -1.31 0.17 19.98
N LYS A 13 -1.31 -1.12 20.35
CA LYS A 13 -2.52 -1.82 20.82
C LYS A 13 -2.97 -1.31 22.19
N ASN A 14 -2.00 -0.96 23.02
CA ASN A 14 -2.25 -0.33 24.30
C ASN A 14 -2.05 1.19 24.18
N ASN A 15 -3.13 1.95 24.39
CA ASN A 15 -3.13 3.41 24.25
C ASN A 15 -2.77 4.15 25.56
N THR A 16 -2.21 3.46 26.55
CA THR A 16 -1.79 4.09 27.81
C THR A 16 -0.55 4.95 27.57
N GLN A 17 -0.62 6.20 28.03
CA GLN A 17 0.54 7.08 28.07
C GLN A 17 1.62 6.53 29.02
N VAL A 18 2.88 6.80 28.69
CA VAL A 18 4.03 6.28 29.43
C VAL A 18 4.77 7.45 30.06
N THR A 19 4.99 7.39 31.38
CA THR A 19 5.82 8.39 32.06
C THR A 19 7.27 7.97 31.97
N LEU A 20 8.10 8.78 31.31
CA LEU A 20 9.50 8.48 31.08
C LEU A 20 10.38 9.59 31.66
N GLU A 21 11.57 9.20 32.12
CA GLU A 21 12.61 10.11 32.57
C GLU A 21 13.48 10.53 31.39
N PHE A 22 13.76 11.83 31.29
CA PHE A 22 14.65 12.40 30.29
C PHE A 22 15.58 13.44 30.95
N LYS A 23 16.71 13.72 30.31
CA LYS A 23 17.62 14.78 30.76
C LYS A 23 17.21 16.10 30.11
N ASN A 24 17.07 17.15 30.92
CA ASN A 24 16.82 18.49 30.43
C ASN A 24 18.12 19.15 29.91
N SER A 25 18.02 20.38 29.41
CA SER A 25 19.19 21.10 28.86
C SER A 25 20.30 21.43 29.87
N LEU A 26 20.05 21.24 31.18
CA LEU A 26 20.99 21.45 32.28
C LEU A 26 21.47 20.12 32.90
N ASP A 27 21.28 18.99 32.20
CA ASP A 27 21.55 17.63 32.70
C ASP A 27 20.75 17.23 33.96
N GLY A 28 19.69 17.99 34.28
CA GLY A 28 18.72 17.65 35.32
C GLY A 28 17.76 16.55 34.85
N LEU A 29 17.38 15.65 35.75
CA LEU A 29 16.42 14.59 35.46
C LEU A 29 15.00 15.12 35.63
N GLU A 30 14.18 14.99 34.58
CA GLU A 30 12.77 15.36 34.58
C GLU A 30 11.91 14.19 34.12
N LYS A 31 10.65 14.18 34.60
CA LYS A 31 9.63 13.21 34.20
C LYS A 31 8.63 13.89 33.29
N HIS A 32 8.38 13.28 32.14
CA HIS A 32 7.31 13.73 31.25
C HIS A 32 6.43 12.55 30.82
N THR A 33 5.17 12.86 30.54
CA THR A 33 4.20 11.89 30.07
C THR A 33 4.22 11.86 28.55
N PHE A 34 4.75 10.78 27.99
CA PHE A 34 4.82 10.55 26.56
C PHE A 34 3.62 9.75 26.06
N GLY A 35 3.35 9.89 24.76
CA GLY A 35 2.42 9.07 24.03
C GLY A 35 2.85 7.59 24.01
N PRO A 36 1.91 6.68 23.72
CA PRO A 36 2.15 5.24 23.78
C PRO A 36 3.24 4.75 22.81
N VAL A 37 3.48 5.49 21.71
CA VAL A 37 4.52 5.20 20.71
C VAL A 37 5.93 5.19 21.31
N PHE A 38 6.16 5.96 22.37
CA PHE A 38 7.49 6.04 23.00
C PHE A 38 7.75 4.90 24.00
N GLY A 39 6.82 3.97 24.18
CA GLY A 39 7.03 2.78 24.99
C GLY A 39 8.22 1.96 24.48
N ARG A 40 9.12 1.57 25.40
CA ARG A 40 10.38 0.89 25.03
C ARG A 40 10.15 -0.40 24.23
N GLU A 41 9.24 -1.27 24.70
CA GLU A 41 8.95 -2.54 24.03
C GLU A 41 8.36 -2.33 22.62
N PHE A 42 7.47 -1.35 22.47
CA PHE A 42 6.93 -0.94 21.17
C PHE A 42 8.06 -0.52 20.22
N LEU A 43 8.97 0.37 20.67
CA LEU A 43 10.07 0.87 19.84
C LEU A 43 11.07 -0.23 19.46
N ILE A 44 11.38 -1.14 20.38
CA ILE A 44 12.28 -2.28 20.12
C ILE A 44 11.69 -3.19 19.04
N ASP A 45 10.43 -3.57 19.18
CA ASP A 45 9.78 -4.48 18.24
C ASP A 45 9.56 -3.82 16.87
N ALA A 46 9.20 -2.53 16.85
CA ALA A 46 9.08 -1.75 15.62
C ALA A 46 10.43 -1.56 14.89
N LEU A 47 11.53 -1.36 15.62
CA LEU A 47 12.87 -1.30 15.02
C LEU A 47 13.31 -2.66 14.48
N ARG A 48 12.99 -3.76 15.18
CA ARG A 48 13.25 -5.12 14.66
C ARG A 48 12.51 -5.38 13.35
N LEU A 49 11.25 -4.94 13.26
CA LEU A 49 10.49 -5.01 12.01
C LEU A 49 11.17 -4.21 10.89
N GLN A 50 11.59 -2.97 11.16
CA GLN A 50 12.28 -2.14 10.16
C GLN A 50 13.57 -2.81 9.68
N LEU A 51 14.42 -3.25 10.61
CA LEU A 51 15.70 -3.92 10.29
C LEU A 51 15.49 -5.22 9.52
N PHE A 52 14.42 -5.98 9.81
CA PHE A 52 14.06 -7.16 9.03
C PHE A 52 13.68 -6.77 7.59
N ILE A 53 12.86 -5.73 7.41
CA ILE A 53 12.44 -5.22 6.10
C ILE A 53 13.64 -4.76 5.27
N GLU A 54 14.63 -4.11 5.91
CA GLU A 54 15.83 -3.63 5.24
C GLU A 54 16.75 -4.75 4.74
N ASN A 55 16.78 -5.90 5.44
CA ASN A 55 17.75 -6.95 5.22
C ASN A 55 17.24 -8.17 4.44
N PHE A 56 15.92 -8.35 4.29
CA PHE A 56 15.44 -9.51 3.53
C PHE A 56 15.84 -9.43 2.07
N ASN A 57 16.04 -10.62 1.47
CA ASN A 57 16.32 -10.77 0.06
C ASN A 57 15.17 -11.47 -0.66
N VAL A 58 15.04 -11.18 -1.95
CA VAL A 58 14.04 -11.80 -2.80
C VAL A 58 14.72 -12.35 -4.03
N THR A 59 14.44 -13.61 -4.38
CA THR A 59 15.00 -14.22 -5.58
C THR A 59 14.20 -13.80 -6.81
N SER A 60 14.88 -13.21 -7.78
CA SER A 60 14.33 -12.88 -9.09
C SER A 60 14.07 -14.14 -9.92
N LYS A 61 13.28 -14.01 -10.98
CA LYS A 61 13.04 -15.09 -11.96
C LYS A 61 14.33 -15.57 -12.64
N SER A 62 15.34 -14.70 -12.72
CA SER A 62 16.68 -15.00 -13.23
C SER A 62 17.57 -15.75 -12.22
N GLY A 63 17.13 -15.92 -10.97
CA GLY A 63 17.92 -16.52 -9.89
C GLY A 63 18.79 -15.52 -9.11
N GLU A 64 18.78 -14.24 -9.46
CA GLU A 64 19.53 -13.20 -8.76
C GLU A 64 18.82 -12.75 -7.47
N ALA A 65 19.59 -12.47 -6.41
CA ALA A 65 19.06 -11.93 -5.16
C ALA A 65 18.88 -10.41 -5.25
N VAL A 66 17.64 -9.96 -5.07
CA VAL A 66 17.26 -8.54 -5.01
C VAL A 66 17.19 -8.11 -3.54
N TYR A 67 17.90 -7.03 -3.23
CA TYR A 67 17.94 -6.42 -1.90
C TYR A 67 17.28 -5.03 -1.94
N LEU A 68 16.87 -4.52 -0.78
CA LEU A 68 16.39 -3.14 -0.70
C LEU A 68 17.48 -2.15 -1.16
N ASN A 69 18.73 -2.38 -0.75
CA ASN A 69 19.87 -1.51 -1.06
C ASN A 69 20.13 -1.33 -2.58
N THR A 70 19.70 -2.26 -3.44
CA THR A 70 19.87 -2.12 -4.89
C THR A 70 18.71 -1.42 -5.59
N THR A 71 17.55 -1.30 -4.93
CA THR A 71 16.31 -0.75 -5.51
C THR A 71 15.86 0.56 -4.86
N CYS A 72 16.33 0.85 -3.65
CA CYS A 72 15.98 2.04 -2.90
C CYS A 72 16.55 3.33 -3.51
N PHE A 73 15.92 4.46 -3.18
CA PHE A 73 16.43 5.79 -3.54
C PHE A 73 17.57 6.20 -2.61
N LYS A 74 18.67 6.71 -3.18
CA LYS A 74 19.88 7.14 -2.46
C LYS A 74 20.22 8.58 -2.85
N PRO A 75 19.96 9.56 -1.97
CA PRO A 75 20.08 10.97 -2.34
C PRO A 75 21.53 11.46 -2.46
N LEU A 76 22.48 10.82 -1.78
CA LEU A 76 23.88 11.22 -1.68
C LEU A 76 24.85 10.23 -2.35
N GLU A 77 24.35 9.37 -3.25
CA GLU A 77 25.21 8.47 -4.01
C GLU A 77 26.11 9.27 -4.97
N PRO A 78 27.44 9.01 -5.04
CA PRO A 78 28.18 7.86 -4.49
C PRO A 78 28.81 8.05 -3.10
N ASP A 79 28.73 9.25 -2.50
CA ASP A 79 29.39 9.55 -1.23
C ASP A 79 28.77 8.77 -0.05
N ASN A 80 27.47 8.48 -0.13
CA ASN A 80 26.73 7.68 0.83
C ASN A 80 25.74 6.75 0.13
N ASN A 81 25.90 5.45 0.36
CA ASN A 81 25.13 4.40 -0.30
C ASN A 81 23.91 3.92 0.51
N ASN A 82 23.56 4.61 1.60
CA ASN A 82 22.41 4.27 2.43
C ASN A 82 21.09 4.68 1.78
N CYS A 83 20.07 3.83 1.94
CA CYS A 83 18.73 4.09 1.45
C CYS A 83 18.05 5.23 2.20
N ALA A 84 17.26 6.05 1.50
CA ALA A 84 16.40 7.05 2.11
C ALA A 84 15.19 6.39 2.80
N ILE A 85 15.38 6.04 4.08
CA ILE A 85 14.37 5.52 5.00
C ILE A 85 14.06 6.60 6.03
N ILE A 86 12.81 7.04 6.06
CA ILE A 86 12.33 8.09 6.94
C ILE A 86 11.58 7.42 8.09
N SER A 87 12.21 7.36 9.26
CA SER A 87 11.63 6.77 10.47
C SER A 87 12.19 7.44 11.72
N LEU A 88 11.49 7.28 12.86
CA LEU A 88 11.95 7.79 14.16
C LEU A 88 13.32 7.22 14.56
N PHE A 89 13.62 5.98 14.14
CA PHE A 89 14.85 5.28 14.53
C PHE A 89 16.12 5.84 13.88
N GLN A 90 15.96 6.63 12.83
CA GLN A 90 17.06 7.36 12.21
C GLN A 90 17.73 8.38 13.14
N TYR A 91 17.03 8.88 14.16
CA TYR A 91 17.61 9.78 15.18
C TYR A 91 18.74 9.15 16.02
N HIS A 92 18.87 7.83 15.99
CA HIS A 92 19.99 7.10 16.59
C HIS A 92 20.61 6.10 15.60
N GLN A 93 20.47 6.37 14.30
CA GLN A 93 21.08 5.59 13.20
C GLN A 93 20.75 4.10 13.31
N ASN A 94 19.46 3.76 13.47
CA ASN A 94 18.95 2.38 13.51
C ASN A 94 19.62 1.45 14.54
N ASN A 95 20.30 2.03 15.55
CA ASN A 95 21.10 1.27 16.50
C ASN A 95 20.23 0.64 17.60
N LEU A 96 19.91 -0.65 17.44
CA LEU A 96 19.09 -1.40 18.41
C LEU A 96 19.72 -1.43 19.82
N THR A 97 21.04 -1.50 19.92
CA THR A 97 21.76 -1.54 21.21
C THR A 97 21.52 -0.28 22.03
N PHE A 98 21.35 0.87 21.38
CA PHE A 98 20.99 2.12 22.06
C PHE A 98 19.66 2.00 22.80
N LEU A 99 18.62 1.48 22.15
CA LEU A 99 17.30 1.27 22.76
C LEU A 99 17.28 0.18 23.83
N LEU A 100 18.21 -0.78 23.79
CA LEU A 100 18.31 -1.83 24.81
C LEU A 100 19.01 -1.35 26.08
N ASN A 101 20.10 -0.58 25.93
CA ASN A 101 20.97 -0.26 27.06
C ASN A 101 20.69 1.11 27.68
N GLU A 102 20.21 2.09 26.91
CA GLU A 102 20.07 3.46 27.42
C GLU A 102 18.75 3.65 28.17
N THR A 103 18.85 4.06 29.43
CA THR A 103 17.66 4.34 30.25
C THR A 103 16.98 5.64 29.81
N TYR A 104 17.77 6.64 29.46
CA TYR A 104 17.32 8.00 29.11
C TYR A 104 17.20 8.24 27.60
N TYR A 105 16.92 7.18 26.82
CA TYR A 105 16.70 7.26 25.36
C TYR A 105 15.69 8.35 24.92
N PRO A 106 14.62 8.71 25.68
CA PRO A 106 13.67 9.73 25.24
C PRO A 106 14.33 11.10 25.06
N THR A 107 15.43 11.35 25.76
CA THR A 107 16.20 12.59 25.64
C THR A 107 16.72 12.81 24.21
N GLN A 108 17.26 11.76 23.58
CA GLN A 108 17.74 11.85 22.19
C GLN A 108 16.58 12.17 21.25
N TYR A 109 15.43 11.53 21.44
CA TYR A 109 14.24 11.80 20.63
C TYR A 109 13.73 13.23 20.82
N LEU A 110 13.65 13.73 22.05
CA LEU A 110 13.24 15.11 22.31
C LEU A 110 14.18 16.14 21.67
N GLU A 111 15.50 16.00 21.88
CA GLU A 111 16.49 16.90 21.30
C GLU A 111 16.40 16.90 19.76
N CYS A 112 16.27 15.71 19.15
CA CYS A 112 16.17 15.60 17.69
C CYS A 112 14.83 16.08 17.14
N MET A 113 13.72 15.91 17.87
CA MET A 113 12.42 16.44 17.44
C MET A 113 12.39 17.97 17.51
N GLN A 114 13.05 18.58 18.50
CA GLN A 114 13.14 20.03 18.62
C GLN A 114 14.14 20.65 17.61
N SER A 115 15.20 19.92 17.25
CA SER A 115 16.22 20.40 16.33
C SER A 115 16.75 19.27 15.43
N PRO A 116 16.01 18.89 14.37
CA PRO A 116 16.37 17.76 13.48
C PRO A 116 17.69 17.90 12.74
N LEU A 117 18.18 19.13 12.57
CA LEU A 117 19.43 19.44 11.86
C LEU A 117 20.67 19.37 12.76
N THR A 118 20.50 19.02 14.04
CA THR A 118 21.60 18.92 15.00
C THR A 118 22.56 17.79 14.64
N GLN A 119 23.83 18.12 14.43
CA GLN A 119 24.89 17.13 14.16
C GLN A 119 25.43 16.44 15.42
N GLN A 120 25.34 17.10 16.58
CA GLN A 120 25.76 16.55 17.87
C GLN A 120 24.79 16.99 18.96
N THR A 121 24.04 16.02 19.49
CA THR A 121 23.19 16.20 20.67
C THR A 121 24.03 16.47 21.90
N LYS A 122 23.48 17.24 22.85
CA LYS A 122 24.21 17.58 24.08
C LYS A 122 24.34 16.36 24.98
N SER A 123 23.26 15.60 25.10
CA SER A 123 23.17 14.47 26.03
C SER A 123 23.98 13.24 25.61
N PHE A 124 23.99 12.91 24.31
CA PHE A 124 24.60 11.67 23.80
C PHE A 124 25.70 11.89 22.76
N ARG A 125 25.99 13.14 22.35
CA ARG A 125 26.96 13.49 21.30
C ARG A 125 26.73 12.74 19.99
N ARG A 126 25.46 12.53 19.62
CA ARG A 126 25.04 11.83 18.39
C ARG A 126 24.39 12.78 17.41
N THR A 127 24.41 12.44 16.13
CA THR A 127 23.67 13.20 15.11
C THR A 127 22.19 12.85 15.13
N CYS A 128 21.36 13.84 14.85
CA CYS A 128 19.93 13.67 14.58
C CYS A 128 19.64 13.42 13.10
N MET A 129 20.66 13.48 12.24
CA MET A 129 20.52 13.13 10.83
C MET A 129 20.39 11.62 10.66
N ALA A 130 19.61 11.24 9.65
CA ALA A 130 19.49 9.86 9.23
C ALA A 130 20.79 9.33 8.62
N GLU A 131 20.91 8.01 8.52
CA GLU A 131 22.06 7.33 7.94
C GLU A 131 22.31 7.71 6.47
N TYR A 132 21.27 8.12 5.73
CA TYR A 132 21.37 8.63 4.36
C TYR A 132 21.79 10.12 4.27
N GLY A 133 22.00 10.79 5.40
CA GLY A 133 22.51 12.15 5.49
C GLY A 133 21.45 13.27 5.44
N GLY A 134 20.15 12.94 5.42
CA GLY A 134 19.07 13.93 5.50
C GLY A 134 18.51 14.11 6.92
N PRO A 135 17.87 15.26 7.20
CA PRO A 135 17.11 15.45 8.43
C PRO A 135 15.78 14.70 8.39
N ILE A 136 15.27 14.37 9.57
CA ILE A 136 13.97 13.73 9.75
C ILE A 136 13.04 14.69 10.48
N ASP A 137 12.03 15.18 9.77
CA ASP A 137 10.97 16.00 10.37
C ASP A 137 10.06 15.10 11.23
N PRO A 138 9.83 15.42 12.51
CA PRO A 138 8.90 14.70 13.38
C PRO A 138 7.50 14.51 12.76
N TYR A 139 7.04 15.48 11.97
CA TYR A 139 5.74 15.43 11.31
C TYR A 139 5.64 14.27 10.28
N MET A 140 6.76 13.82 9.72
CA MET A 140 6.79 12.71 8.74
C MET A 140 6.83 11.33 9.40
N VAL A 141 7.25 11.26 10.67
CA VAL A 141 7.51 9.98 11.37
C VAL A 141 6.57 9.75 12.54
N LEU A 142 5.88 10.78 13.03
CA LEU A 142 4.90 10.66 14.10
C LEU A 142 3.52 11.10 13.61
N GLY A 143 2.48 10.51 14.18
CA GLY A 143 1.10 10.84 13.87
C GLY A 143 0.19 10.81 15.10
N ALA A 144 -1.03 11.29 14.92
CA ALA A 144 -2.06 11.33 15.97
C ALA A 144 -1.58 12.02 17.27
N PHE A 145 -0.88 13.15 17.13
CA PHE A 145 -0.50 14.02 18.23
C PHE A 145 -1.49 15.19 18.37
N PRO A 146 -1.70 15.72 19.58
CA PRO A 146 -2.51 16.91 19.79
C PRO A 146 -1.76 18.16 19.31
N THR A 147 -2.53 19.15 18.84
CA THR A 147 -2.02 20.46 18.45
C THR A 147 -2.68 21.50 19.36
N HIS A 148 -1.88 22.31 20.03
CA HIS A 148 -2.34 23.43 20.85
C HIS A 148 -1.80 24.73 20.25
N ASP A 149 -2.67 25.70 19.95
CA ASP A 149 -2.30 26.99 19.37
C ASP A 149 -1.41 26.89 18.10
N ASN A 150 -1.74 25.95 17.21
CA ASN A 150 -0.96 25.60 16.01
C ASN A 150 0.45 25.03 16.27
N VAL A 151 0.78 24.70 17.52
CA VAL A 151 2.04 24.02 17.88
C VAL A 151 1.75 22.53 18.10
N PRO A 152 2.33 21.63 17.30
CA PRO A 152 2.17 20.19 17.46
C PRO A 152 2.98 19.68 18.65
N ASP A 153 2.32 18.91 19.53
CA ASP A 153 2.97 18.25 20.67
C ASP A 153 3.34 16.80 20.30
N TYR A 154 4.48 16.64 19.61
CA TYR A 154 4.97 15.34 19.16
C TYR A 154 5.22 14.34 20.29
N THR A 155 5.42 14.81 21.53
CA THR A 155 5.67 13.93 22.68
C THR A 155 4.48 13.05 23.00
N LYS A 156 3.27 13.45 22.61
CA LYS A 156 2.00 12.74 22.82
C LYS A 156 1.50 11.98 21.59
N ALA A 157 2.38 11.70 20.63
CA ALA A 157 2.01 10.94 19.42
C ALA A 157 1.47 9.53 19.73
N ALA A 158 0.45 9.12 18.98
CA ALA A 158 -0.21 7.82 19.10
C ALA A 158 -0.03 6.92 17.87
N ALA A 159 0.70 7.36 16.85
CA ALA A 159 1.09 6.53 15.71
C ALA A 159 2.55 6.81 15.31
N LEU A 160 3.25 5.75 14.87
CA LEU A 160 4.59 5.81 14.30
C LEU A 160 4.53 5.52 12.80
N ILE A 161 5.18 6.33 11.99
CA ILE A 161 5.20 6.22 10.54
C ILE A 161 6.63 5.89 10.09
N ILE A 162 6.76 4.85 9.28
CA ILE A 162 8.01 4.45 8.62
C ILE A 162 7.77 4.55 7.12
N THR A 163 8.65 5.28 6.44
CA THR A 163 8.56 5.50 4.99
C THR A 163 9.85 5.06 4.33
N ILE A 164 9.76 4.11 3.40
CA ILE A 164 10.88 3.64 2.59
C ILE A 164 10.68 4.18 1.18
N THR A 165 11.69 4.89 0.68
CA THR A 165 11.65 5.46 -0.68
C THR A 165 12.40 4.57 -1.65
N MET A 166 11.77 4.27 -2.78
CA MET A 166 12.32 3.40 -3.82
C MET A 166 12.45 4.14 -5.16
N ASN A 167 13.45 3.74 -5.95
CA ASN A 167 13.67 4.32 -7.26
C ASN A 167 12.52 3.98 -8.20
N ASN A 168 11.99 4.99 -8.88
CA ASN A 168 11.05 4.79 -9.96
C ASN A 168 11.76 4.88 -11.32
N LYS A 169 11.31 4.10 -12.30
CA LYS A 169 11.85 4.11 -13.67
C LYS A 169 10.73 4.35 -14.66
N ARG A 170 11.07 4.89 -15.83
CA ARG A 170 10.09 5.16 -16.89
C ARG A 170 9.67 3.89 -17.62
N HIS A 171 10.60 2.94 -17.77
CA HIS A 171 10.36 1.67 -18.44
C HIS A 171 9.98 0.60 -17.43
N HIS A 172 8.89 -0.12 -17.70
CA HIS A 172 8.38 -1.17 -16.82
C HIS A 172 9.34 -2.36 -16.66
N GLU A 173 10.15 -2.65 -17.67
CA GLU A 173 11.13 -3.75 -17.62
C GLU A 173 12.19 -3.52 -16.52
N GLU A 174 12.64 -2.28 -16.35
CA GLU A 174 13.60 -1.91 -15.30
C GLU A 174 12.99 -1.89 -13.89
N LEU A 175 11.65 -1.91 -13.79
CA LEU A 175 10.93 -1.92 -12.51
C LEU A 175 10.68 -3.34 -11.97
N GLU A 176 10.97 -4.40 -12.73
CA GLU A 176 10.61 -5.77 -12.35
C GLU A 176 11.15 -6.14 -10.96
N ASN A 177 12.42 -5.81 -10.69
CA ASN A 177 13.06 -6.08 -9.39
C ASN A 177 12.40 -5.29 -8.24
N THR A 178 12.05 -4.02 -8.48
CA THR A 178 11.39 -3.17 -7.48
C THR A 178 9.98 -3.69 -7.18
N LEU A 179 9.22 -4.03 -8.22
CA LEU A 179 7.88 -4.61 -8.09
C LEU A 179 7.93 -5.97 -7.38
N LEU A 180 8.94 -6.79 -7.65
CA LEU A 180 9.13 -8.07 -7.00
C LEU A 180 9.41 -7.90 -5.50
N TRP A 181 10.29 -6.96 -5.14
CA TRP A 181 10.57 -6.62 -3.74
C TRP A 181 9.30 -6.13 -3.02
N GLU A 182 8.56 -5.19 -3.62
CA GLU A 182 7.28 -4.70 -3.09
C GLU A 182 6.26 -5.84 -2.88
N LYS A 183 6.21 -6.81 -3.80
CA LYS A 183 5.30 -7.96 -3.68
C LYS A 183 5.63 -8.83 -2.48
N TYR A 184 6.91 -9.14 -2.28
CA TYR A 184 7.36 -9.93 -1.15
C TYR A 184 7.11 -9.18 0.17
N PHE A 185 7.40 -7.87 0.21
CA PHE A 185 7.05 -7.01 1.34
C PHE A 185 5.56 -7.14 1.70
N LEU A 186 4.66 -6.98 0.73
CA LEU A 186 3.21 -7.10 0.97
C LEU A 186 2.82 -8.50 1.47
N GLN A 187 3.45 -9.56 0.95
CA GLN A 187 3.20 -10.93 1.39
C GLN A 187 3.65 -11.16 2.83
N TYR A 188 4.83 -10.69 3.20
CA TYR A 188 5.35 -10.77 4.55
C TYR A 188 4.45 -10.01 5.53
N MET A 189 4.07 -8.78 5.18
CA MET A 189 3.22 -7.93 6.01
C MET A 189 1.81 -8.49 6.22
N LYS A 190 1.28 -9.31 5.29
CA LYS A 190 0.00 -10.01 5.47
C LYS A 190 0.04 -11.05 6.60
N THR A 191 1.19 -11.69 6.80
CA THR A 191 1.40 -12.73 7.82
C THR A 191 1.98 -12.19 9.12
N TYR A 192 2.57 -11.00 9.08
CA TYR A 192 3.21 -10.39 10.24
C TYR A 192 2.17 -9.91 11.25
N SER A 193 2.39 -10.24 12.52
CA SER A 193 1.61 -9.76 13.65
C SER A 193 2.53 -9.51 14.83
N SER A 194 2.39 -8.36 15.48
CA SER A 194 3.09 -8.00 16.72
C SER A 194 2.15 -8.08 17.92
N GLU A 195 2.70 -8.33 19.11
CA GLU A 195 1.96 -8.24 20.37
C GLU A 195 1.72 -6.78 20.82
N TRP A 196 2.59 -5.85 20.39
CA TRP A 196 2.63 -4.48 20.88
C TRP A 196 1.85 -3.48 20.01
N PHE A 197 1.72 -3.76 18.71
CA PHE A 197 1.10 -2.84 17.77
C PHE A 197 0.36 -3.52 16.62
N ASP A 198 -0.57 -2.78 16.04
CA ASP A 198 -1.21 -3.09 14.77
C ASP A 198 -0.50 -2.35 13.64
N VAL A 199 -0.24 -3.06 12.54
CA VAL A 199 0.44 -2.48 11.37
C VAL A 199 -0.55 -2.22 10.25
N LYS A 200 -0.56 -0.99 9.74
CA LYS A 200 -1.15 -0.65 8.45
C LYS A 200 0.00 -0.40 7.48
N TYR A 201 -0.07 -1.00 6.31
CA TYR A 201 1.03 -0.93 5.35
C TYR A 201 0.49 -0.70 3.94
N ARG A 202 1.32 -0.06 3.12
CA ARG A 202 1.05 0.24 1.72
C ARG A 202 2.35 0.12 0.95
N ALA A 203 2.30 -0.47 -0.23
CA ALA A 203 3.33 -0.35 -1.25
C ALA A 203 2.73 0.31 -2.49
N GLU A 204 3.55 0.89 -3.36
CA GLU A 204 3.03 1.61 -4.51
C GLU A 204 2.22 0.69 -5.44
N ARG A 205 2.68 -0.55 -5.70
CA ARG A 205 1.93 -1.56 -6.49
C ARG A 205 0.62 -2.07 -5.87
N SER A 206 0.37 -1.77 -4.58
CA SER A 206 -0.74 -2.40 -3.85
C SER A 206 -2.11 -1.96 -4.36
N ILE A 207 -2.22 -0.75 -4.93
CA ILE A 207 -3.47 -0.29 -5.52
C ILE A 207 -3.80 -1.13 -6.76
N GLU A 208 -2.84 -1.28 -7.67
CA GLU A 208 -3.05 -2.00 -8.93
C GLU A 208 -3.35 -3.48 -8.67
N ASP A 209 -2.63 -4.09 -7.75
CA ASP A 209 -2.85 -5.49 -7.35
C ASP A 209 -4.26 -5.71 -6.77
N GLU A 210 -4.75 -4.78 -5.94
CA GLU A 210 -6.08 -4.89 -5.34
C GLU A 210 -7.20 -4.62 -6.36
N ILE A 211 -7.01 -3.66 -7.28
CA ILE A 211 -7.94 -3.44 -8.40
C ILE A 211 -8.04 -4.68 -9.29
N GLU A 212 -6.92 -5.32 -9.63
CA GLU A 212 -6.92 -6.54 -10.44
C GLU A 212 -7.62 -7.69 -9.73
N ARG A 213 -7.46 -7.81 -8.40
CA ARG A 213 -8.14 -8.83 -7.60
C ARG A 213 -9.65 -8.64 -7.59
N GLU A 214 -10.13 -7.43 -7.31
CA GLU A 214 -11.56 -7.12 -7.31
C GLU A 214 -12.18 -7.34 -8.70
N SER A 215 -11.48 -6.88 -9.76
CA SER A 215 -11.88 -7.10 -11.15
C SER A 215 -12.09 -8.58 -11.50
N LYS A 216 -11.20 -9.47 -11.04
CA LYS A 216 -11.35 -10.94 -11.24
C LYS A 216 -12.50 -11.54 -10.45
N SER A 217 -12.93 -10.92 -9.36
CA SER A 217 -14.12 -11.34 -8.60
C SER A 217 -15.39 -10.92 -9.34
N ASP A 218 -15.43 -9.68 -9.82
CA ASP A 218 -16.60 -9.09 -10.48
C ASP A 218 -16.96 -9.77 -11.80
N ILE A 219 -15.98 -10.26 -12.56
CA ILE A 219 -16.22 -10.91 -13.87
C ILE A 219 -17.19 -12.10 -13.75
N LYS A 220 -17.19 -12.82 -12.63
CA LYS A 220 -18.08 -13.97 -12.40
C LYS A 220 -19.53 -13.52 -12.19
N THR A 221 -19.73 -12.49 -11.38
CA THR A 221 -21.05 -11.91 -11.11
C THR A 221 -21.66 -11.34 -12.38
N VAL A 222 -20.85 -10.62 -13.18
CA VAL A 222 -21.26 -10.09 -14.48
C VAL A 222 -21.72 -11.20 -15.43
N LEU A 223 -20.96 -12.30 -15.54
CA LEU A 223 -21.33 -13.43 -16.40
C LEU A 223 -22.68 -14.05 -16.00
N ILE A 224 -22.93 -14.21 -14.70
CA ILE A 224 -24.22 -14.74 -14.18
C ILE A 224 -25.37 -13.80 -14.53
N SER A 225 -25.19 -12.49 -14.36
CA SER A 225 -26.22 -11.49 -14.69
C SER A 225 -26.61 -11.55 -16.17
N TYR A 226 -25.63 -11.74 -17.06
CA TYR A 226 -25.87 -11.91 -18.49
C TYR A 226 -26.60 -13.21 -18.82
N MET A 227 -26.29 -14.32 -18.14
CA MET A 227 -27.01 -15.59 -18.33
C MET A 227 -28.49 -15.47 -17.96
N ILE A 228 -28.81 -14.77 -16.86
CA ILE A 228 -30.21 -14.55 -16.44
C ILE A 228 -30.95 -13.63 -17.41
N MET A 229 -30.32 -12.52 -17.82
CA MET A 229 -30.90 -11.58 -18.78
C MET A 229 -31.18 -12.25 -20.13
N PHE A 230 -30.26 -13.10 -20.59
CA PHE A 230 -30.44 -13.92 -21.77
C PHE A 230 -31.64 -14.86 -21.66
N LEU A 231 -31.72 -15.61 -20.55
CA LEU A 231 -32.82 -16.53 -20.28
C LEU A 231 -34.17 -15.80 -20.29
N TYR A 232 -34.22 -14.60 -19.69
CA TYR A 232 -35.40 -13.75 -19.70
C TYR A 232 -35.84 -13.37 -21.12
N ILE A 233 -34.93 -12.91 -21.98
CA ILE A 233 -35.26 -12.49 -23.36
C ILE A 233 -35.70 -13.68 -24.21
N ALA A 234 -35.04 -14.84 -24.07
CA ALA A 234 -35.42 -16.05 -24.77
C ALA A 234 -36.86 -16.49 -24.44
N ILE A 235 -37.26 -16.36 -23.17
CA ILE A 235 -38.64 -16.63 -22.72
C ILE A 235 -39.61 -15.55 -23.22
N ALA A 236 -39.25 -14.27 -23.08
CA ALA A 236 -40.12 -13.13 -23.41
C ALA A 236 -40.45 -13.03 -24.91
N LEU A 237 -39.54 -13.43 -25.79
CA LEU A 237 -39.78 -13.50 -27.24
C LEU A 237 -40.54 -14.77 -27.67
N GLY A 238 -40.63 -15.78 -26.79
CA GLY A 238 -41.40 -17.01 -27.02
C GLY A 238 -42.91 -16.75 -26.89
N ARG A 239 -43.67 -16.96 -27.98
CA ARG A 239 -45.14 -17.00 -27.90
C ARG A 239 -45.58 -18.36 -27.35
N ILE A 240 -45.90 -18.41 -26.06
CA ILE A 240 -46.42 -19.63 -25.44
C ILE A 240 -47.91 -19.75 -25.78
N ARG A 241 -48.26 -20.64 -26.72
CA ARG A 241 -49.67 -20.95 -27.06
C ARG A 241 -50.27 -22.08 -26.22
N SER A 242 -49.46 -23.02 -25.70
CA SER A 242 -49.93 -24.12 -24.85
C SER A 242 -48.79 -24.79 -24.05
N VAL A 243 -49.07 -25.24 -22.82
CA VAL A 243 -48.08 -25.83 -21.88
C VAL A 243 -47.47 -27.15 -22.39
N LYS A 244 -48.20 -27.91 -23.22
CA LYS A 244 -47.73 -29.18 -23.81
C LYS A 244 -46.75 -29.01 -24.98
N TYR A 245 -46.74 -27.85 -25.63
CA TYR A 245 -45.90 -27.58 -26.80
C TYR A 245 -44.84 -26.50 -26.52
N VAL A 246 -44.59 -26.16 -25.25
CA VAL A 246 -43.66 -25.08 -24.84
C VAL A 246 -42.28 -25.23 -25.47
N LEU A 247 -41.69 -26.43 -25.45
CA LEU A 247 -40.38 -26.68 -26.04
C LEU A 247 -40.34 -26.57 -27.58
N VAL A 248 -41.48 -26.71 -28.25
CA VAL A 248 -41.60 -26.67 -29.73
C VAL A 248 -42.03 -25.29 -30.23
N ASP A 249 -42.88 -24.58 -29.48
CA ASP A 249 -43.34 -23.22 -29.79
C ASP A 249 -42.36 -22.13 -29.32
N MET A 250 -41.47 -22.44 -28.37
CA MET A 250 -40.42 -21.50 -28.00
C MET A 250 -39.45 -21.33 -29.17
N LYS A 251 -39.44 -20.12 -29.76
CA LYS A 251 -38.44 -19.67 -30.74
C LYS A 251 -37.07 -19.44 -30.09
N VAL A 252 -36.58 -20.43 -29.33
CA VAL A 252 -35.29 -20.40 -28.64
C VAL A 252 -34.15 -20.17 -29.63
N SER A 253 -34.25 -20.75 -30.83
CA SER A 253 -33.26 -20.55 -31.90
C SER A 253 -33.13 -19.08 -32.31
N LEU A 254 -34.23 -18.32 -32.33
CA LEU A 254 -34.23 -16.90 -32.67
C LEU A 254 -33.58 -16.06 -31.55
N GLY A 255 -33.86 -16.41 -30.28
CA GLY A 255 -33.23 -15.79 -29.12
C GLY A 255 -31.72 -16.06 -29.02
N ILE A 256 -31.31 -17.32 -29.22
CA ILE A 256 -29.89 -17.71 -29.28
C ILE A 256 -29.19 -16.97 -30.43
N ALA A 257 -29.78 -16.94 -31.62
CA ALA A 257 -29.19 -16.26 -32.77
C ALA A 257 -29.01 -14.75 -32.54
N GLY A 258 -30.00 -14.08 -31.93
CA GLY A 258 -29.90 -12.67 -31.57
C GLY A 258 -28.74 -12.38 -30.60
N VAL A 259 -28.52 -13.27 -29.63
CA VAL A 259 -27.46 -13.09 -28.62
C VAL A 259 -26.08 -13.41 -29.16
N VAL A 260 -25.95 -14.44 -29.99
CA VAL A 260 -24.70 -14.71 -30.72
C VAL A 260 -24.34 -13.52 -31.61
N LEU A 261 -25.31 -12.92 -32.30
CA LEU A 261 -25.08 -11.75 -33.15
C LEU A 261 -24.60 -10.55 -32.32
N VAL A 262 -25.22 -10.27 -31.17
CA VAL A 262 -24.78 -9.20 -30.26
C VAL A 262 -23.36 -9.48 -29.75
N ALA A 263 -23.06 -10.70 -29.29
CA ALA A 263 -21.73 -11.07 -28.79
C ALA A 263 -20.65 -10.90 -29.87
N LEU A 264 -20.92 -11.36 -31.10
CA LEU A 264 -20.01 -11.19 -32.24
C LEU A 264 -19.79 -9.71 -32.57
N SER A 265 -20.82 -8.87 -32.49
CA SER A 265 -20.67 -7.43 -32.76
C SER A 265 -19.75 -6.73 -31.74
N VAL A 266 -19.88 -7.09 -30.46
CA VAL A 266 -19.04 -6.57 -29.38
C VAL A 266 -17.60 -7.06 -29.54
N TRP A 267 -17.39 -8.35 -29.84
CA TRP A 267 -16.06 -8.91 -30.08
C TRP A 267 -15.37 -8.30 -31.29
N ALA A 268 -16.10 -8.09 -32.39
CA ALA A 268 -15.56 -7.42 -33.57
C ALA A 268 -15.12 -5.99 -33.26
N SER A 269 -15.93 -5.24 -32.51
CA SER A 269 -15.58 -3.87 -32.09
C SER A 269 -14.31 -3.86 -31.22
N ILE A 270 -14.24 -4.71 -30.19
CA ILE A 270 -13.06 -4.83 -29.33
C ILE A 270 -11.83 -5.26 -30.14
N GLY A 271 -11.98 -6.19 -31.09
CA GLY A 271 -10.90 -6.63 -31.96
C GLY A 271 -10.32 -5.50 -32.81
N ILE A 272 -11.18 -4.65 -33.38
CA ILE A 272 -10.75 -3.48 -34.17
C ILE A 272 -10.03 -2.45 -33.29
N PHE A 273 -10.57 -2.14 -32.10
CA PHE A 273 -9.93 -1.20 -31.17
C PHE A 273 -8.60 -1.74 -30.60
N SER A 274 -8.52 -3.05 -30.35
CA SER A 274 -7.29 -3.74 -29.93
C SER A 274 -6.23 -3.72 -31.03
N TYR A 275 -6.63 -3.90 -32.30
CA TYR A 275 -5.73 -3.76 -33.45
C TYR A 275 -5.14 -2.34 -33.55
N MET A 276 -5.93 -1.32 -33.19
CA MET A 276 -5.47 0.08 -33.11
C MET A 276 -4.68 0.41 -31.83
N ARG A 277 -4.39 -0.57 -30.97
CA ARG A 277 -3.68 -0.41 -29.69
C ARG A 277 -4.33 0.58 -28.73
N ILE A 278 -5.66 0.71 -28.79
CA ILE A 278 -6.39 1.52 -27.81
C ILE A 278 -6.60 0.67 -26.56
N PRO A 279 -6.14 1.12 -25.37
CA PRO A 279 -6.29 0.35 -24.15
C PRO A 279 -7.77 0.18 -23.81
N THR A 280 -8.17 -1.06 -23.54
CA THR A 280 -9.54 -1.40 -23.15
C THR A 280 -9.66 -1.44 -21.63
N THR A 281 -10.70 -0.83 -21.08
CA THR A 281 -10.96 -0.81 -19.63
C THR A 281 -12.05 -1.82 -19.28
N LEU A 282 -12.08 -2.28 -18.02
CA LEU A 282 -13.08 -3.24 -17.57
C LEU A 282 -14.52 -2.71 -17.70
N ILE A 283 -14.71 -1.40 -17.59
CA ILE A 283 -15.99 -0.69 -17.72
C ILE A 283 -16.65 -0.97 -19.09
N ILE A 284 -15.84 -1.14 -20.14
CA ILE A 284 -16.32 -1.42 -21.50
C ILE A 284 -17.06 -2.76 -21.55
N PHE A 285 -16.54 -3.79 -20.86
CA PHE A 285 -17.14 -5.12 -20.81
C PHE A 285 -18.45 -5.14 -20.01
N GLU A 286 -18.64 -4.19 -19.09
CA GLU A 286 -19.87 -4.05 -18.32
C GLU A 286 -20.95 -3.28 -19.10
N VAL A 287 -20.59 -2.14 -19.71
CA VAL A 287 -21.57 -1.18 -20.25
C VAL A 287 -21.97 -1.47 -21.70
N ILE A 288 -21.02 -1.88 -22.56
CA ILE A 288 -21.31 -2.06 -24.00
C ILE A 288 -22.34 -3.16 -24.24
N PRO A 289 -22.22 -4.37 -23.65
CA PRO A 289 -23.20 -5.41 -23.95
C PRO A 289 -24.59 -5.02 -23.42
N PHE A 290 -24.70 -4.33 -22.28
CA PHE A 290 -25.99 -3.80 -21.80
C PHE A 290 -26.64 -2.83 -22.79
N LEU A 291 -25.87 -1.85 -23.30
CA LEU A 291 -26.36 -0.89 -24.30
C LEU A 291 -26.80 -1.56 -25.60
N VAL A 292 -25.97 -2.45 -26.14
CA VAL A 292 -26.26 -3.13 -27.41
C VAL A 292 -27.47 -4.04 -27.28
N LEU A 293 -27.62 -4.70 -26.13
CA LEU A 293 -28.71 -5.63 -25.86
C LEU A 293 -30.04 -4.88 -25.61
N ALA A 294 -30.01 -3.73 -24.93
CA ALA A 294 -31.16 -2.83 -24.79
C ALA A 294 -31.66 -2.31 -26.16
N VAL A 295 -30.76 -1.86 -27.03
CA VAL A 295 -31.11 -1.38 -28.38
C VAL A 295 -31.54 -2.53 -29.30
N GLY A 296 -30.86 -3.67 -29.22
CA GLY A 296 -31.12 -4.84 -30.05
C GLY A 296 -32.50 -5.45 -29.79
N VAL A 297 -32.87 -5.62 -28.51
CA VAL A 297 -34.21 -6.12 -28.13
C VAL A 297 -35.30 -5.12 -28.52
N GLY A 298 -35.03 -3.82 -28.41
CA GLY A 298 -35.97 -2.78 -28.85
C GLY A 298 -36.34 -2.86 -30.33
N LYS A 299 -35.45 -3.37 -31.19
CA LYS A 299 -35.69 -3.55 -32.64
C LYS A 299 -36.20 -4.94 -33.04
N LEU A 300 -36.22 -5.91 -32.12
CA LEU A 300 -36.72 -7.27 -32.35
C LEU A 300 -38.21 -7.44 -32.01
N LYS A 301 -38.83 -6.42 -31.42
CA LYS A 301 -40.28 -6.30 -31.20
C LYS A 301 -40.95 -5.64 -32.39
#